data_AF-A0A7J4VE21-F1
#
_entry.id   AF-A0A7J4VE21-F1
#
_cell.length_a   1.000
_cell.length_b   1.000
_cell.length_c   1.000
_cell.angle_alpha   90.00
_cell.angle_beta   90.00
_cell.angle_gamma   90.00
#
_symmetry.space_group_name_H-M   'P 1'
#
loop_
_entity.id
_entity.type
_entity.pdbx_description
1 polymer ?
#
loop_
_entity_poly.entity_id
_entity_poly.type
_entity_poly.pdbx_seq_one_letter_code
_entity_poly.pdbx_strand_id
1 'polypeptide(L)'
;MPAVRSGIYLGYINFGSMISKLNQYQNQIKDQLFVLPSTTVPVSDFFTNLTEARLNRPSVHLLKIIDTLEKRLLRGTVQIDGDSGRIIHYSTELSESFDLSEVSSMVSELSIITAYIKFVIKDHAIIDLSKPEPEFIFGVRPLLFIEEPEAHLHPETQIKFMDALIDLANLGIHVIITSHSDYMLDCLGNKILGGEISSSEVASKLMVKSKKGSVVSKKMAAKPDGIEDHNFLRVTEKLFHKRIELNEKYDARVSRENKKS
;
A
#
# COMPACT_ATOMS: atom_id res chain seq x y z
N MET A 1 5.84 -5.47 4.00
CA MET A 1 5.65 -4.25 4.82
C MET A 1 4.55 -4.52 5.82
N PRO A 2 4.73 -4.16 7.12
CA PRO A 2 3.73 -4.40 8.16
C PRO A 2 2.47 -3.54 7.97
N ALA A 3 1.39 -3.85 8.69
CA ALA A 3 0.12 -3.11 8.62
C ALA A 3 0.22 -1.67 9.17
N VAL A 4 0.89 -1.47 10.32
CA VAL A 4 1.12 -0.14 10.92
C VAL A 4 2.54 0.32 10.60
N ARG A 5 2.73 0.98 9.46
CA ARG A 5 4.08 1.35 8.98
C ARG A 5 4.61 2.59 9.68
N SER A 6 3.81 3.64 9.78
CA SER A 6 4.20 4.92 10.37
C SER A 6 4.62 4.77 11.83
N GLY A 7 3.79 4.11 12.65
CA GLY A 7 4.07 3.90 14.07
C GLY A 7 5.31 3.03 14.31
N ILE A 8 5.47 1.93 13.56
CA ILE A 8 6.65 1.08 13.63
C ILE A 8 7.88 1.86 13.15
N TYR A 9 7.78 2.58 12.03
CA TYR A 9 8.87 3.37 11.50
C TYR A 9 9.37 4.43 12.50
N LEU A 10 8.48 5.25 13.06
CA LEU A 10 8.85 6.28 14.04
C LEU A 10 9.47 5.69 15.32
N GLY A 11 8.99 4.54 15.77
CA GLY A 11 9.56 3.84 16.93
C GLY A 11 10.96 3.27 16.68
N TYR A 12 11.25 2.86 15.44
CA TYR A 12 12.46 2.11 15.10
C TYR A 12 13.51 2.93 14.33
N ILE A 13 13.18 4.12 13.82
CA ILE A 13 14.09 4.98 13.04
C ILE A 13 15.38 5.33 13.79
N ASN A 14 15.27 5.52 15.11
CA ASN A 14 16.42 5.80 15.98
C ASN A 14 17.35 4.59 16.14
N PHE A 15 16.84 3.37 15.94
CA PHE A 15 17.65 2.16 15.89
C PHE A 15 18.36 1.96 14.56
N GLY A 16 17.98 2.65 13.47
CA GLY A 16 18.66 2.51 12.18
C GLY A 16 20.15 2.88 12.24
N SER A 17 20.51 3.94 12.97
CA SER A 17 21.92 4.32 13.19
C SER A 17 22.67 3.32 14.08
N MET A 18 21.97 2.71 15.05
CA MET A 18 22.49 1.65 15.89
C MET A 18 22.72 0.37 15.08
N ILE A 19 21.75 -0.06 14.26
CA ILE A 19 21.83 -1.21 13.35
C ILE A 19 22.95 -1.00 12.32
N SER A 20 23.06 0.18 11.72
CA SER A 20 24.13 0.50 10.77
C SER A 20 25.51 0.44 11.42
N LYS A 21 25.69 1.03 12.62
CA LYS A 21 26.95 0.91 13.38
C LYS A 21 27.21 -0.55 13.76
N LEU A 22 26.20 -1.29 14.21
CA LEU A 22 26.32 -2.70 14.57
C LEU A 22 26.71 -3.58 13.37
N ASN A 23 26.16 -3.34 12.17
CA ASN A 23 26.55 -4.02 10.93
C ASN A 23 28.03 -3.76 10.58
N GLN A 24 28.55 -2.55 10.79
CA GLN A 24 29.98 -2.27 10.62
C GLN A 24 30.86 -3.08 11.59
N TYR A 25 30.35 -3.36 12.80
CA TYR A 25 31.03 -4.16 13.82
C TYR A 25 30.75 -5.67 13.74
N GLN A 26 29.84 -6.15 12.88
CA GLN A 26 29.58 -7.59 12.69
C GLN A 26 30.84 -8.36 12.26
N ASN A 27 31.72 -7.73 11.49
CA ASN A 27 32.99 -8.34 11.09
C ASN A 27 33.99 -8.55 12.25
N GLN A 28 33.74 -7.94 13.41
CA GLN A 28 34.61 -8.01 14.59
C GLN A 28 34.03 -8.87 15.73
N ILE A 29 32.73 -9.17 15.72
CA ILE A 29 32.05 -9.93 16.77
C ILE A 29 31.55 -11.26 16.18
N LYS A 30 32.33 -12.32 16.38
CA LYS A 30 32.07 -13.64 15.75
C LYS A 30 30.84 -14.39 16.28
N ASP A 31 30.29 -14.04 17.46
CA ASP A 31 29.39 -14.97 18.18
C ASP A 31 28.12 -14.37 18.79
N GLN A 32 27.53 -13.30 18.23
CA GLN A 32 26.16 -12.93 18.60
C GLN A 32 25.31 -12.60 17.37
N LEU A 33 24.37 -13.49 17.05
CA LEU A 33 23.15 -13.13 16.32
C LEU A 33 22.44 -12.06 17.17
N PHE A 34 22.65 -10.80 16.82
CA PHE A 34 21.92 -9.70 17.45
C PHE A 34 20.49 -9.71 16.93
N VAL A 35 19.62 -10.37 17.69
CA VAL A 35 18.17 -10.39 17.46
C VAL A 35 17.62 -9.03 17.88
N LEU A 36 17.04 -8.28 16.93
CA LEU A 36 16.20 -7.12 17.26
C LEU A 36 15.14 -7.55 18.28
N PRO A 37 14.89 -6.79 19.36
CA PRO A 37 13.99 -7.21 20.44
C PRO A 37 12.62 -7.60 19.86
N SER A 38 12.24 -8.87 19.97
CA SER A 38 10.93 -9.47 19.59
C SER A 38 10.24 -8.88 18.34
N THR A 39 11.00 -8.51 17.30
CA THR A 39 10.39 -8.12 16.02
C THR A 39 10.31 -9.34 15.12
N THR A 40 9.26 -9.43 14.31
CA THR A 40 9.13 -10.51 13.32
C THR A 40 10.15 -10.30 12.20
N VAL A 41 10.62 -11.39 11.58
CA VAL A 41 11.56 -11.34 10.44
C VAL A 41 11.12 -10.32 9.36
N PRO A 42 9.85 -10.25 8.93
CA PRO A 42 9.42 -9.29 7.93
C PRO A 42 9.58 -7.81 8.33
N VAL A 43 9.50 -7.51 9.63
CA VAL A 43 9.71 -6.15 10.15
C VAL A 43 11.19 -5.80 10.12
N SER A 44 12.06 -6.74 10.53
CA SER A 44 13.51 -6.59 10.43
C SER A 44 13.96 -6.34 9.00
N ASP A 45 13.52 -7.17 8.06
CA ASP A 45 13.88 -7.06 6.64
C ASP A 45 13.43 -5.71 6.05
N PHE A 46 12.23 -5.25 6.41
CA PHE A 46 11.72 -3.95 5.99
C PHE A 46 12.66 -2.81 6.39
N PHE A 47 13.16 -2.78 7.63
CA PHE A 47 14.07 -1.74 8.10
C PHE A 47 15.47 -1.84 7.49
N THR A 48 16.00 -3.06 7.39
CA THR A 48 17.30 -3.30 6.75
C THR A 48 17.27 -2.79 5.31
N ASN A 49 16.26 -3.19 4.53
CA ASN A 49 16.10 -2.77 3.14
C ASN A 49 16.01 -1.25 3.00
N LEU A 50 15.23 -0.58 3.85
CA LEU A 50 15.06 0.87 3.80
C LEU A 50 16.34 1.62 4.20
N THR A 51 17.10 1.08 5.16
CA THR A 51 18.37 1.66 5.62
C THR A 51 19.48 1.49 4.59
N GLU A 52 19.58 0.33 3.94
CA GLU A 52 20.55 0.09 2.86
C GLU A 52 20.21 0.90 1.60
N ALA A 53 18.92 1.15 1.36
CA ALA A 53 18.44 1.89 0.20
C ALA A 53 18.77 3.39 0.19
N ARG A 54 19.32 3.95 1.29
CA ARG A 54 19.68 5.38 1.44
C ARG A 54 20.54 5.94 0.29
N LEU A 55 21.31 5.10 -0.40
CA LEU A 55 22.24 5.49 -1.45
C LEU A 55 21.74 5.20 -2.87
N ASN A 56 20.57 4.59 -3.01
CA ASN A 56 20.08 4.15 -4.32
C ASN A 56 19.41 5.29 -5.08
N ARG A 57 19.64 5.32 -6.40
CA ARG A 57 18.84 6.16 -7.31
C ARG A 57 17.58 5.40 -7.72
N PRO A 58 16.45 6.12 -7.90
CA PRO A 58 15.22 5.49 -8.36
C PRO A 58 15.37 4.93 -9.76
N SER A 59 14.68 3.81 -9.99
CA SER A 59 14.61 3.18 -11.30
C SER A 59 13.94 4.06 -12.34
N VAL A 60 14.50 4.10 -13.55
CA VAL A 60 13.89 4.81 -14.69
C VAL A 60 12.50 4.24 -15.01
N HIS A 61 12.34 2.92 -14.90
CA HIS A 61 11.08 2.22 -15.16
C HIS A 61 10.00 2.55 -14.12
N LEU A 62 10.41 2.91 -12.89
CA LEU A 62 9.47 3.26 -11.82
C LEU A 62 9.10 4.75 -11.80
N LEU A 63 9.75 5.61 -12.58
CA LEU A 63 9.54 7.07 -12.52
C LEU A 63 8.08 7.45 -12.74
N LYS A 64 7.37 6.79 -13.66
CA LYS A 64 5.94 7.06 -13.91
C LYS A 64 5.06 6.73 -12.71
N ILE A 65 5.37 5.63 -12.01
CA ILE A 65 4.65 5.17 -10.82
C ILE A 65 4.97 6.09 -9.65
N ILE A 66 6.25 6.42 -9.46
CA ILE A 66 6.71 7.36 -8.43
C ILE A 66 6.05 8.72 -8.64
N ASP A 67 5.98 9.23 -9.88
CA ASP A 67 5.28 10.47 -10.20
C ASP A 67 3.79 10.42 -9.85
N THR A 68 3.14 9.28 -10.06
CA THR A 68 1.74 9.08 -9.65
C THR A 68 1.61 9.15 -8.13
N LEU A 69 2.45 8.43 -7.40
CA LEU A 69 2.44 8.43 -5.93
C LEU A 69 2.76 9.82 -5.36
N GLU A 70 3.82 10.47 -5.84
CA GLU A 70 4.29 11.76 -5.33
C GLU A 70 3.36 12.91 -5.75
N LYS A 71 3.07 13.05 -7.04
CA LYS A 71 2.34 14.23 -7.55
C LYS A 71 0.83 14.09 -7.38
N ARG A 72 0.26 12.90 -7.61
CA ARG A 72 -1.20 12.71 -7.61
C ARG A 72 -1.76 12.29 -6.25
N LEU A 73 -1.05 11.47 -5.49
CA LEU A 73 -1.52 10.98 -4.18
C LEU A 73 -0.98 11.82 -3.02
N LEU A 74 0.32 12.09 -3.00
CA LEU A 74 0.99 12.79 -1.90
C LEU A 74 1.04 14.32 -2.07
N ARG A 75 0.90 14.83 -3.29
CA ARG A 75 1.10 16.25 -3.65
C ARG A 75 2.44 16.80 -3.15
N GLY A 76 3.46 15.96 -3.22
CA GLY A 76 4.77 16.23 -2.69
C GLY A 76 5.75 15.10 -2.99
N THR A 77 7.03 15.36 -2.83
CA THR A 77 8.08 14.37 -3.10
C THR A 77 8.56 13.71 -1.82
N VAL A 78 9.02 12.48 -1.94
CA VAL A 78 9.57 11.71 -0.82
C VAL A 78 11.07 11.56 -1.03
N GLN A 79 11.83 11.94 -0.02
CA GLN A 79 13.28 11.88 -0.02
C GLN A 79 13.77 11.18 1.24
N ILE A 80 14.97 10.59 1.19
CA ILE A 80 15.64 10.10 2.38
C ILE A 80 16.78 11.07 2.67
N ASP A 81 16.77 11.68 3.84
CA ASP A 81 17.81 12.59 4.30
C ASP A 81 19.16 11.85 4.37
N GLY A 82 20.21 12.40 3.76
CA GLY A 82 21.50 11.70 3.63
C GLY A 82 22.20 11.43 4.98
N ASP A 83 22.01 12.33 5.95
CA ASP A 83 22.73 12.32 7.22
C ASP A 83 22.02 11.49 8.29
N SER A 84 20.73 11.73 8.48
CA SER A 84 19.90 11.01 9.45
C SER A 84 19.31 9.72 8.86
N GLY A 85 19.17 9.66 7.53
CA GLY A 85 18.50 8.61 6.79
C GLY A 85 17.04 8.42 7.19
N ARG A 86 16.42 9.53 7.57
CA ARG A 86 14.99 9.66 7.77
C ARG A 86 14.32 9.98 6.45
N ILE A 87 13.20 9.34 6.18
CA ILE A 87 12.25 9.74 5.15
C ILE A 87 11.69 11.13 5.52
N ILE A 88 11.79 12.05 4.57
CA ILE A 88 11.27 13.41 4.63
C ILE A 88 10.26 13.57 3.50
N HIS A 89 9.12 14.20 3.82
CA HIS A 89 8.11 14.57 2.84
C HIS A 89 8.25 16.05 2.49
N TYR A 90 8.43 16.37 1.21
CA TYR A 90 8.44 17.74 0.72
C TYR A 90 7.09 18.08 0.08
N SER A 91 6.31 18.94 0.74
CA SER A 91 5.00 19.37 0.26
C SER A 91 5.14 20.38 -0.87
N THR A 92 4.49 20.11 -2.01
CA THR A 92 4.48 21.08 -3.12
C THR A 92 3.56 22.28 -2.81
N GLU A 93 2.50 22.06 -2.03
CA GLU A 93 1.54 23.11 -1.67
C GLU A 93 2.13 24.13 -0.69
N LEU A 94 2.90 23.65 0.30
CA LEU A 94 3.52 24.49 1.32
C LEU A 94 4.95 24.90 0.97
N SER A 95 5.55 24.27 -0.05
CA SER A 95 6.96 24.47 -0.44
C SER A 95 7.95 24.23 0.71
N GLU A 96 7.59 23.34 1.65
CA GLU A 96 8.32 23.05 2.89
C GLU A 96 8.47 21.53 3.09
N SER A 97 9.51 21.14 3.82
CA SER A 97 9.79 19.75 4.19
C SER A 97 9.32 19.43 5.61
N PHE A 98 8.73 18.25 5.78
CA PHE A 98 8.20 17.76 7.06
C PHE A 98 8.77 16.39 7.40
N ASP A 99 9.09 16.17 8.68
CA ASP A 99 9.34 14.81 9.19
C ASP A 99 8.02 14.02 9.13
N LEU A 100 8.10 12.70 8.96
CA LEU A 100 6.89 11.86 8.96
C LEU A 100 6.11 11.92 10.28
N SER A 101 6.73 12.36 11.38
CA SER A 101 6.02 12.64 12.64
C SER A 101 5.12 13.87 12.61
N GLU A 102 5.32 14.77 11.64
CA GLU A 102 4.64 16.07 11.55
C GLU A 102 3.54 16.12 10.48
N VAL A 103 3.41 15.05 9.68
CA VAL A 103 2.42 14.95 8.61
C VAL A 103 1.22 14.10 9.03
N SER A 104 0.14 14.19 8.25
CA SER A 104 -1.05 13.35 8.48
C SER A 104 -0.74 11.86 8.31
N SER A 105 -1.51 10.99 8.97
CA SER A 105 -1.33 9.54 8.91
C SER A 105 -1.39 8.99 7.47
N MET A 106 -2.23 9.56 6.60
CA MET A 106 -2.28 9.16 5.19
C MET A 106 -0.96 9.47 4.49
N VAL A 107 -0.41 10.67 4.71
CA VAL A 107 0.84 11.11 4.08
C VAL A 107 2.02 10.29 4.59
N SER A 108 2.09 9.99 5.89
CA SER A 108 3.19 9.19 6.45
C SER A 108 3.17 7.75 5.95
N GLU A 109 2.00 7.10 5.92
CA GLU A 109 1.83 5.74 5.40
C GLU A 109 2.21 5.63 3.92
N LEU A 110 1.69 6.53 3.08
CA LEU A 110 2.02 6.56 1.65
C LEU A 110 3.47 6.97 1.38
N SER A 111 4.05 7.85 2.20
CA SER A 111 5.45 8.24 2.04
C SER A 111 6.39 7.08 2.29
N ILE A 112 6.09 6.21 3.27
CA ILE A 112 6.88 5.01 3.53
C ILE A 112 6.79 4.02 2.38
N ILE A 113 5.58 3.78 1.85
CA ILE A 113 5.38 2.93 0.66
C ILE A 113 6.11 3.49 -0.56
N THR A 114 5.98 4.80 -0.78
CA THR A 114 6.63 5.50 -1.89
C THR A 114 8.15 5.42 -1.76
N ALA A 115 8.72 5.66 -0.58
CA ALA A 115 10.15 5.51 -0.33
C ALA A 115 10.63 4.08 -0.60
N TYR A 116 9.87 3.07 -0.17
CA TYR A 116 10.22 1.67 -0.41
C TYR A 116 10.25 1.35 -1.91
N ILE A 117 9.21 1.72 -2.65
CA ILE A 117 9.16 1.53 -4.11
C ILE A 117 10.30 2.30 -4.80
N LYS A 118 10.52 3.55 -4.38
CA LYS A 118 11.47 4.48 -5.00
C LYS A 118 12.93 4.09 -4.78
N PHE A 119 13.29 3.59 -3.60
CA PHE A 119 14.68 3.40 -3.21
C PHE A 119 15.09 1.93 -3.01
N VAL A 120 14.15 1.02 -2.72
CA VAL A 120 14.45 -0.40 -2.46
C VAL A 120 14.36 -1.25 -3.73
N ILE A 121 13.38 -0.98 -4.61
CA ILE A 121 13.19 -1.76 -5.85
C ILE A 121 14.22 -1.31 -6.89
N LYS A 122 14.97 -2.26 -7.46
CA LYS A 122 16.12 -2.01 -8.35
C LYS A 122 15.83 -2.43 -9.80
N ASP A 123 16.43 -1.73 -10.78
CA ASP A 123 16.20 -1.91 -12.23
C ASP A 123 16.41 -3.33 -12.73
N HIS A 124 17.49 -3.98 -12.32
CA HIS A 124 17.84 -5.32 -12.78
C HIS A 124 16.80 -6.41 -12.43
N ALA A 125 15.82 -6.07 -11.58
CA ALA A 125 14.73 -6.96 -11.20
C ALA A 125 13.42 -6.66 -11.97
N ILE A 126 13.35 -5.55 -12.72
CA ILE A 126 12.13 -5.07 -13.38
C ILE A 126 12.04 -5.64 -14.80
N ILE A 127 10.84 -6.11 -15.16
CA ILE A 127 10.56 -6.67 -16.49
C ILE A 127 9.26 -6.03 -17.00
N ASP A 128 9.35 -5.17 -18.01
CA ASP A 128 8.17 -4.54 -18.60
C ASP A 128 7.36 -5.56 -19.43
N LEU A 129 6.26 -6.06 -18.85
CA LEU A 129 5.40 -7.07 -19.47
C LEU A 129 4.47 -6.50 -20.55
N SER A 130 4.40 -5.16 -20.67
CA SER A 130 3.59 -4.51 -21.70
C SER A 130 4.22 -4.60 -23.10
N LYS A 131 5.52 -4.91 -23.17
CA LYS A 131 6.26 -5.03 -24.43
C LYS A 131 6.12 -6.44 -25.02
N PRO A 132 5.98 -6.56 -26.36
CA PRO A 132 5.82 -7.86 -27.03
C PRO A 132 7.05 -8.75 -26.92
N GLU A 133 8.25 -8.16 -26.79
CA GLU A 133 9.48 -8.87 -26.45
C GLU A 133 10.07 -8.24 -25.17
N PRO A 134 9.75 -8.78 -23.98
CA PRO A 134 10.30 -8.29 -22.74
C PRO A 134 11.81 -8.57 -22.69
N GLU A 135 12.61 -7.53 -22.45
CA GLU A 135 14.04 -7.65 -22.18
C GLU A 135 14.23 -8.44 -20.87
N PHE A 136 14.48 -9.75 -20.99
CA PHE A 136 14.63 -10.61 -19.84
C PHE A 136 16.01 -10.40 -19.22
N ILE A 137 16.07 -9.52 -18.21
CA ILE A 137 17.27 -9.37 -17.40
C ILE A 137 17.30 -10.55 -16.43
N PHE A 138 18.35 -11.38 -16.49
CA PHE A 138 18.56 -12.49 -15.56
C PHE A 138 18.43 -12.00 -14.10
N GLY A 139 17.37 -12.42 -13.40
CA GLY A 139 17.10 -11.98 -12.04
C GLY A 139 15.87 -12.61 -11.41
N VAL A 140 15.83 -12.63 -10.08
CA VAL A 140 14.62 -13.00 -9.31
C VAL A 140 13.65 -11.83 -9.39
N ARG A 141 12.40 -12.08 -9.80
CA ARG A 141 11.37 -11.04 -9.84
C ARG A 141 11.13 -10.46 -8.44
N PRO A 142 11.07 -9.13 -8.30
CA PRO A 142 10.89 -8.49 -7.01
C PRO A 142 9.49 -8.82 -6.50
N LEU A 143 9.43 -9.15 -5.22
CA LEU A 143 8.20 -9.51 -4.54
C LEU A 143 7.91 -8.46 -3.47
N LEU A 144 6.81 -7.76 -3.63
CA LEU A 144 6.36 -6.69 -2.75
C LEU A 144 5.15 -7.17 -1.94
N PHE A 145 5.36 -7.39 -0.64
CA PHE A 145 4.29 -7.65 0.30
C PHE A 145 3.86 -6.36 1.00
N ILE A 146 2.56 -6.04 0.99
CA ILE A 146 2.01 -4.89 1.72
C ILE A 146 0.79 -5.33 2.52
N GLU A 147 0.86 -5.26 3.85
CA GLU A 147 -0.32 -5.56 4.67
C GLU A 147 -1.19 -4.32 4.85
N GLU A 148 -2.50 -4.44 4.61
CA GLU A 148 -3.50 -3.38 4.81
C GLU A 148 -3.01 -2.00 4.30
N PRO A 149 -2.68 -1.86 3.00
CA PRO A 149 -2.25 -0.59 2.42
C PRO A 149 -3.32 0.51 2.54
N GLU A 150 -4.59 0.14 2.70
CA GLU A 150 -5.71 1.06 2.87
C GLU A 150 -5.77 1.72 4.25
N ALA A 151 -5.00 1.21 5.22
CA ALA A 151 -5.03 1.73 6.58
C ALA A 151 -4.69 3.22 6.58
N HIS A 152 -5.63 4.05 7.06
CA HIS A 152 -5.57 5.52 7.07
C HIS A 152 -5.66 6.22 5.70
N LEU A 153 -5.98 5.52 4.61
CA LEU A 153 -6.23 6.13 3.30
C LEU A 153 -7.70 6.47 3.11
N HIS A 154 -7.99 7.64 2.54
CA HIS A 154 -9.32 7.96 2.05
C HIS A 154 -9.73 7.03 0.88
N PRO A 155 -11.02 6.68 0.72
CA PRO A 155 -11.49 5.79 -0.35
C PRO A 155 -11.03 6.17 -1.76
N GLU A 156 -11.08 7.46 -2.10
CA GLU A 156 -10.60 7.94 -3.41
C GLU A 156 -9.10 7.69 -3.61
N THR A 157 -8.30 7.80 -2.54
CA THR A 157 -6.87 7.53 -2.57
C THR A 157 -6.60 6.03 -2.69
N GLN A 158 -7.42 5.18 -2.07
CA GLN A 158 -7.31 3.72 -2.20
C GLN A 158 -7.48 3.27 -3.67
N ILE A 159 -8.46 3.84 -4.38
CA ILE A 159 -8.70 3.55 -5.80
C ILE A 159 -7.48 3.94 -6.65
N LYS A 160 -6.97 5.17 -6.47
CA LYS A 160 -5.78 5.67 -7.19
C LYS A 160 -4.51 4.89 -6.83
N PHE A 161 -4.41 4.44 -5.59
CA PHE A 161 -3.29 3.62 -5.14
C PHE A 161 -3.34 2.23 -5.76
N MET A 162 -4.53 1.65 -5.94
CA MET A 162 -4.71 0.40 -6.66
C MET A 162 -4.23 0.49 -8.12
N ASP A 163 -4.46 1.61 -8.81
CA ASP A 163 -3.89 1.85 -10.15
C ASP A 163 -2.36 1.73 -10.13
N ALA A 164 -1.70 2.35 -9.15
CA ALA A 164 -0.25 2.28 -9.01
C ALA A 164 0.26 0.85 -8.70
N LEU A 165 -0.50 0.06 -7.94
CA LEU A 165 -0.17 -1.36 -7.68
C LEU A 165 -0.28 -2.22 -8.94
N ILE A 166 -1.27 -1.96 -9.79
CA ILE A 166 -1.43 -2.64 -11.08
C ILE A 166 -0.30 -2.27 -12.04
N ASP A 167 0.08 -0.99 -12.09
CA ASP A 167 1.23 -0.54 -12.87
C ASP A 167 2.53 -1.24 -12.42
N LEU A 168 2.73 -1.45 -11.12
CA LEU A 168 3.86 -2.24 -10.61
C LEU A 168 3.79 -3.70 -11.08
N ALA A 169 2.61 -4.32 -11.04
CA ALA A 169 2.41 -5.70 -11.50
C ALA A 169 2.73 -5.86 -12.99
N ASN A 170 2.32 -4.89 -13.81
CA ASN A 170 2.62 -4.84 -15.25
C ASN A 170 4.12 -4.63 -15.54
N LEU A 171 4.90 -4.13 -14.58
CA LEU A 171 6.36 -4.08 -14.61
C LEU A 171 7.03 -5.36 -14.07
N GLY A 172 6.27 -6.46 -13.97
CA GLY A 172 6.80 -7.77 -13.56
C GLY A 172 7.07 -7.90 -12.06
N ILE A 173 6.66 -6.92 -11.27
CA ILE A 173 6.77 -6.93 -9.81
C ILE A 173 5.62 -7.75 -9.25
N HIS A 174 5.91 -8.81 -8.51
CA HIS A 174 4.87 -9.58 -7.85
C HIS A 174 4.37 -8.80 -6.63
N VAL A 175 3.12 -8.35 -6.67
CA VAL A 175 2.50 -7.61 -5.55
C VAL A 175 1.56 -8.54 -4.80
N ILE A 176 1.78 -8.68 -3.49
CA ILE A 176 0.89 -9.40 -2.59
C ILE A 176 0.39 -8.44 -1.53
N ILE A 177 -0.93 -8.26 -1.47
CA ILE A 177 -1.57 -7.41 -0.47
C ILE A 177 -2.52 -8.20 0.40
N THR A 178 -2.60 -7.84 1.68
CA THR A 178 -3.77 -8.14 2.51
C THR A 178 -4.64 -6.90 2.53
N SER A 179 -5.95 -7.05 2.40
CA SER A 179 -6.85 -5.90 2.42
C SER A 179 -8.23 -6.28 2.93
N HIS A 180 -8.83 -5.34 3.61
CA HIS A 180 -10.24 -5.29 4.00
C HIS A 180 -11.00 -4.23 3.19
N SER A 181 -10.37 -3.61 2.18
CA SER A 181 -10.98 -2.58 1.35
C SER A 181 -11.78 -3.15 0.18
N ASP A 182 -13.09 -2.96 0.22
CA ASP A 182 -13.96 -3.23 -0.92
C ASP A 182 -13.65 -2.29 -2.09
N TYR A 183 -13.28 -1.03 -1.82
CA TYR A 183 -12.93 -0.07 -2.87
C TYR A 183 -11.73 -0.53 -3.70
N MET A 184 -10.71 -1.12 -3.06
CA MET A 184 -9.56 -1.67 -3.77
C MET A 184 -9.92 -2.93 -4.56
N LEU A 185 -10.74 -3.82 -3.98
CA LEU A 185 -11.21 -5.04 -4.65
C LEU A 185 -12.10 -4.74 -5.86
N ASP A 186 -13.05 -3.81 -5.73
CA ASP A 186 -13.94 -3.37 -6.79
C ASP A 186 -13.14 -2.66 -7.90
N CYS A 187 -12.17 -1.83 -7.52
CA CYS A 187 -11.24 -1.23 -8.49
C CYS A 187 -10.52 -2.32 -9.28
N LEU A 188 -9.91 -3.31 -8.61
CA LEU A 188 -9.24 -4.42 -9.26
C LEU A 188 -10.19 -5.22 -10.17
N GLY A 189 -11.43 -5.48 -9.72
CA GLY A 189 -12.47 -6.14 -10.52
C GLY A 189 -12.77 -5.37 -11.81
N ASN A 190 -12.94 -4.05 -11.72
CA ASN A 190 -13.17 -3.18 -12.88
C ASN A 190 -11.99 -3.17 -13.84
N LYS A 191 -10.76 -3.24 -13.32
CA LYS A 191 -9.52 -3.27 -14.11
C LYS A 191 -9.35 -4.57 -14.87
N ILE A 192 -9.75 -5.69 -14.27
CA ILE A 192 -9.81 -6.99 -14.94
C ILE A 192 -10.85 -6.93 -16.07
N LEU A 193 -12.06 -6.44 -15.78
CA LEU A 193 -13.14 -6.32 -16.77
C LEU A 193 -12.75 -5.38 -17.93
N GLY A 194 -12.02 -4.30 -17.62
CA GLY A 194 -11.49 -3.35 -18.61
C GLY A 194 -10.31 -3.87 -19.43
N GLY A 195 -9.76 -5.04 -19.10
CA GLY A 195 -8.61 -5.63 -19.79
C GLY A 195 -7.26 -4.98 -19.46
N GLU A 196 -7.18 -4.19 -18.39
CA GLU A 196 -5.95 -3.53 -17.94
C GLU A 196 -5.00 -4.50 -17.22
N ILE A 197 -5.55 -5.60 -16.69
CA ILE A 197 -4.81 -6.73 -16.11
C ILE A 197 -5.58 -8.03 -16.38
N SER A 198 -4.90 -9.11 -16.72
CA SER A 198 -5.58 -10.39 -16.98
C SER A 198 -6.04 -11.04 -15.67
N SER A 199 -7.23 -11.64 -15.67
CA SER A 199 -7.71 -12.47 -14.56
C SER A 199 -6.76 -13.63 -14.21
N SER A 200 -5.95 -14.11 -15.18
CA SER A 200 -4.94 -15.14 -14.94
C SER A 200 -3.72 -14.65 -14.15
N GLU A 201 -3.48 -13.33 -14.13
CA GLU A 201 -2.38 -12.69 -13.42
C GLU A 201 -2.78 -12.29 -11.99
N VAL A 202 -4.08 -12.37 -11.67
CA VAL A 202 -4.65 -11.97 -10.40
C VAL A 202 -5.12 -13.18 -9.60
N ALA A 203 -4.65 -13.29 -8.35
CA ALA A 203 -5.14 -14.28 -7.40
C ALA A 203 -5.79 -13.58 -6.19
N SER A 204 -7.12 -13.57 -6.15
CA SER A 204 -7.90 -13.11 -4.99
C SER A 204 -8.33 -14.30 -4.13
N LYS A 205 -8.09 -14.20 -2.81
CA LYS A 205 -8.35 -15.27 -1.84
C LYS A 205 -9.06 -14.73 -0.61
N LEU A 206 -10.33 -15.09 -0.44
CA LEU A 206 -11.09 -14.76 0.77
C LEU A 206 -10.82 -15.79 1.88
N MET A 207 -10.30 -15.32 3.00
CA MET A 207 -10.12 -16.14 4.21
C MET A 207 -11.41 -16.15 5.05
N VAL A 208 -11.94 -17.34 5.35
CA VAL A 208 -13.16 -17.50 6.16
C VAL A 208 -12.93 -18.45 7.33
N LYS A 209 -13.56 -18.16 8.47
CA LYS A 209 -13.52 -19.03 9.64
C LYS A 209 -14.43 -20.24 9.44
N SER A 210 -13.88 -21.44 9.60
CA SER A 210 -14.60 -22.72 9.57
C SER A 210 -14.45 -23.48 10.89
N LYS A 211 -15.19 -24.59 11.04
CA LYS A 211 -15.04 -25.51 12.18
C LYS A 211 -13.63 -26.10 12.31
N LYS A 212 -12.84 -26.12 11.23
CA LYS A 212 -11.45 -26.62 11.20
C LYS A 212 -10.40 -25.49 11.29
N GLY A 213 -10.81 -24.26 11.62
CA GLY A 213 -9.95 -23.07 11.57
C GLY A 213 -10.19 -22.24 10.31
N SER A 214 -9.26 -21.36 9.96
CA SER A 214 -9.36 -20.49 8.79
C SER A 214 -9.11 -21.25 7.50
N VAL A 215 -10.01 -21.14 6.53
CA VAL A 215 -9.92 -21.78 5.21
C VAL A 215 -10.07 -20.74 4.10
N VAL A 216 -9.47 -21.02 2.94
CA VAL A 216 -9.67 -20.20 1.74
C VAL A 216 -11.01 -20.56 1.11
N SER A 217 -11.89 -19.58 0.99
CA SER A 217 -13.14 -19.70 0.25
C SER A 217 -12.89 -19.69 -1.26
N LYS A 218 -13.71 -20.43 -2.02
CA LYS A 218 -13.72 -20.33 -3.50
C LYS A 218 -14.42 -19.06 -4.00
N LYS A 219 -15.04 -18.28 -3.12
CA LYS A 219 -15.68 -17.00 -3.44
C LYS A 219 -14.62 -15.93 -3.71
N MET A 220 -14.98 -14.90 -4.48
CA MET A 220 -14.12 -13.76 -4.84
C MET A 220 -12.87 -14.14 -5.65
N ALA A 221 -12.87 -15.29 -6.33
CA ALA A 221 -11.82 -15.61 -7.30
C ALA A 221 -11.88 -14.61 -8.48
N ALA A 222 -10.71 -14.20 -8.97
CA ALA A 222 -10.63 -13.38 -10.17
C ALA A 222 -11.09 -14.20 -11.39
N LYS A 223 -11.99 -13.61 -12.17
CA LYS A 223 -12.54 -14.18 -13.39
C LYS A 223 -12.52 -13.11 -14.50
N PRO A 224 -12.69 -13.47 -15.78
CA PRO A 224 -12.72 -12.49 -16.87
C PRO A 224 -13.80 -11.40 -16.73
N ASP A 225 -14.88 -11.68 -16.00
CA ASP A 225 -15.97 -10.75 -15.68
C ASP A 225 -15.73 -9.93 -14.39
N GLY A 226 -14.55 -10.04 -13.77
CA GLY A 226 -14.14 -9.30 -12.59
C GLY A 226 -14.03 -10.15 -11.32
N ILE A 227 -14.29 -9.52 -10.16
CA ILE A 227 -14.30 -10.16 -8.85
C ILE A 227 -15.67 -9.92 -8.22
N GLU A 228 -16.45 -10.98 -8.01
CA GLU A 228 -17.75 -10.89 -7.36
C GLU A 228 -17.58 -10.73 -5.84
N ASP A 229 -17.80 -9.52 -5.31
CA ASP A 229 -18.00 -9.28 -3.88
C ASP A 229 -19.49 -9.33 -3.50
N HIS A 230 -19.79 -9.94 -2.35
CA HIS A 230 -21.15 -10.07 -1.79
C HIS A 230 -21.25 -9.60 -0.33
N ASN A 231 -20.17 -9.11 0.27
CA ASN A 231 -20.13 -8.93 1.72
C ASN A 231 -20.54 -7.53 2.18
N PHE A 232 -20.04 -6.46 1.56
CA PHE A 232 -20.14 -5.11 2.13
C PHE A 232 -21.00 -4.11 1.36
N LEU A 233 -21.15 -4.26 0.03
CA LEU A 233 -22.13 -3.47 -0.74
C LEU A 233 -23.50 -3.48 -0.06
N ARG A 234 -23.88 -4.66 0.47
CA ARG A 234 -25.12 -4.87 1.23
C ARG A 234 -25.22 -4.02 2.50
N VAL A 235 -24.12 -3.73 3.20
CA VAL A 235 -24.13 -2.90 4.42
C VAL A 235 -24.28 -1.42 4.04
N THR A 236 -23.52 -0.96 3.06
CA THR A 236 -23.61 0.42 2.55
C THR A 236 -24.99 0.71 1.97
N GLU A 237 -25.53 -0.20 1.15
CA GLU A 237 -26.89 -0.12 0.64
C GLU A 237 -27.92 -0.06 1.76
N LYS A 238 -27.79 -0.89 2.80
CA LYS A 238 -28.70 -0.87 3.95
C LYS A 238 -28.69 0.49 4.65
N LEU A 239 -27.51 1.07 4.89
CA LEU A 239 -27.39 2.39 5.51
C LEU A 239 -27.98 3.49 4.61
N PHE A 240 -27.72 3.41 3.30
CA PHE A 240 -28.26 4.36 2.33
C PHE A 240 -29.79 4.32 2.27
N HIS A 241 -30.37 3.14 2.09
CA HIS A 241 -31.83 2.95 2.11
C HIS A 241 -32.43 3.40 3.44
N LYS A 242 -31.74 3.14 4.56
CA LYS A 242 -32.21 3.59 5.87
C LYS A 242 -32.25 5.12 5.98
N ARG A 243 -31.27 5.82 5.40
CA ARG A 243 -31.26 7.29 5.35
C ARG A 243 -32.42 7.83 4.50
N ILE A 244 -32.71 7.22 3.35
CA ILE A 244 -33.87 7.60 2.52
C ILE A 244 -35.17 7.48 3.33
N GLU A 245 -35.39 6.33 3.97
CA GLU A 245 -36.59 6.09 4.80
C GLU A 245 -36.73 7.13 5.93
N LEU A 246 -35.61 7.53 6.56
CA LEU A 246 -35.62 8.53 7.63
C LEU A 246 -35.91 9.94 7.12
N ASN A 247 -35.38 10.31 5.95
CA ASN A 247 -35.66 11.60 5.32
C ASN A 247 -37.15 11.73 4.95
N GLU A 248 -37.74 10.69 4.35
CA GLU A 248 -39.17 10.68 4.03
C GLU A 248 -40.04 10.87 5.29
N LYS A 249 -39.66 10.20 6.40
CA LYS A 249 -40.34 10.37 7.69
C LYS A 249 -40.14 11.76 8.29
N TYR A 250 -38.97 12.37 8.10
CA TYR A 250 -38.69 13.73 8.55
C TYR A 250 -39.55 14.75 7.78
N ASP A 251 -39.56 14.68 6.45
CA ASP A 251 -40.35 15.57 5.58
C ASP A 251 -41.85 15.47 5.88
N ALA A 252 -42.33 14.24 6.14
CA ALA A 252 -43.72 14.01 6.54
C ALA A 252 -44.06 14.61 7.92
N ARG A 253 -43.10 14.69 8.86
CA ARG A 253 -43.29 15.34 10.17
C ARG A 253 -43.30 16.86 10.04
N VAL A 254 -42.33 17.44 9.34
CA VAL A 254 -42.24 18.89 9.09
C VAL A 254 -43.49 19.39 8.36
N SER A 255 -43.98 18.64 7.37
CA SER A 255 -45.22 18.97 6.65
C SER A 255 -46.48 18.92 7.53
N ARG A 256 -46.49 18.12 8.60
CA ARG A 256 -47.61 18.04 9.56
C ARG A 256 -47.56 19.15 10.59
N GLU A 257 -46.37 19.60 10.97
CA GLU A 257 -46.17 20.73 11.89
C GLU A 257 -46.51 22.06 11.22
N ASN A 258 -46.09 22.26 9.96
CA ASN A 258 -46.44 23.46 9.18
C ASN A 258 -47.93 23.57 8.83
N LYS A 259 -48.70 22.48 8.89
CA LYS A 259 -50.16 22.50 8.70
C LYS A 259 -50.95 22.79 10.00
N LYS A 260 -50.26 22.80 11.15
CA LYS A 260 -50.86 23.07 12.47
C LYS A 260 -50.57 24.47 13.00
N SER A 261 -49.71 25.23 12.33
CA SER A 261 -49.47 26.66 12.57
C SER A 261 -50.26 27.52 11.58
#